data_AF-A0A949V758-F1
#
_entry.id   AF-A0A949V758-F1
#
_cell.length_a   1.000
_cell.length_b   1.000
_cell.length_c   1.000
_cell.angle_alpha   90.00
_cell.angle_beta   90.00
_cell.angle_gamma   90.00
#
_symmetry.space_group_name_H-M   'P 1'
#
loop_
_entity.id
_entity.type
_entity.pdbx_description
1 polymer ?
#
loop_
_entity_poly.entity_id
_entity_poly.type
_entity_poly.pdbx_seq_one_letter_code
_entity_poly.pdbx_strand_id
1 'polypeptide(L)'
;GEPTEASLKVLVEKIGLPDAADQKSLLAKRTAEPVETAHFVNDYWGGFSKVLATLEFNRDRKSMSVITKPSGKKTNQLLVKGAPEGLLARCDKILLADGKVVNLDKSSMDAVLMQQHRMAGRALRVLALAYKDLSGDLGSYDGTPA
;
A
#
# COMPACT_ATOMS: atom_id res chain seq x y z
N GLY A 1 7.69 15.51 -4.50
CA GLY A 1 8.04 14.14 -4.09
C GLY A 1 8.50 13.35 -5.31
N GLU A 2 9.00 12.13 -5.09
CA GLU A 2 9.44 11.21 -6.15
C GLU A 2 8.30 10.85 -7.12
N PRO A 3 8.53 10.81 -8.44
CA PRO A 3 7.48 10.52 -9.43
C PRO A 3 6.74 9.20 -9.19
N THR A 4 7.46 8.20 -8.66
CA THR A 4 6.86 6.90 -8.33
C THR A 4 5.79 7.04 -7.25
N GLU A 5 6.05 7.83 -6.21
CA GLU A 5 5.09 8.03 -5.11
C GLU A 5 3.91 8.90 -5.52
N ALA A 6 4.18 9.93 -6.35
CA ALA A 6 3.11 10.74 -6.93
C ALA A 6 2.14 9.87 -7.73
N SER A 7 2.64 8.91 -8.51
CA SER A 7 1.79 8.00 -9.28
C SER A 7 0.88 7.13 -8.40
N LEU A 8 1.36 6.69 -7.22
CA LEU A 8 0.57 5.94 -6.25
C LEU A 8 -0.52 6.83 -5.61
N LYS A 9 -0.20 8.09 -5.27
CA LYS A 9 -1.22 9.03 -4.78
C LYS A 9 -2.32 9.26 -5.81
N VAL A 10 -1.95 9.44 -7.08
CA VAL A 10 -2.91 9.57 -8.18
C VAL A 10 -3.72 8.29 -8.38
N LEU A 11 -3.12 7.11 -8.22
CA LEU A 11 -3.85 5.84 -8.27
C LEU A 11 -4.93 5.79 -7.18
N VAL A 12 -4.62 6.18 -5.94
CA VAL A 12 -5.59 6.26 -4.83
C VAL A 12 -6.75 7.19 -5.18
N GLU A 13 -6.47 8.37 -5.75
CA GLU A 13 -7.52 9.31 -6.21
C GLU A 13 -8.43 8.76 -7.32
N LYS A 14 -7.93 7.78 -8.10
CA LYS A 14 -8.69 7.10 -9.16
C LYS A 14 -9.48 5.91 -8.66
N ILE A 15 -8.96 5.19 -7.64
CA ILE A 15 -9.71 4.12 -6.96
C ILE A 15 -10.96 4.70 -6.30
N GLY A 16 -10.83 5.87 -5.67
CA GLY A 16 -11.97 6.60 -5.11
C GLY A 16 -12.39 6.14 -3.71
N LEU A 17 -13.60 6.55 -3.33
CA LEU A 17 -14.24 6.23 -2.06
C LEU A 17 -15.05 4.92 -2.17
N PRO A 18 -15.18 4.16 -1.07
CA PRO A 18 -15.91 2.90 -1.08
C PRO A 18 -17.44 3.11 -1.18
N ASP A 19 -17.96 4.21 -0.66
CA ASP A 19 -19.38 4.56 -0.78
C ASP A 19 -19.68 5.28 -2.10
N ALA A 20 -20.70 4.81 -2.81
CA ALA A 20 -21.04 5.31 -4.13
C ALA A 20 -21.67 6.72 -4.11
N ALA A 21 -22.40 7.07 -3.05
CA ALA A 21 -23.01 8.39 -2.91
C ALA A 21 -21.95 9.44 -2.57
N ASP A 22 -21.02 9.11 -1.68
CA ASP A 22 -19.86 9.94 -1.35
C ASP A 22 -18.95 10.11 -2.58
N GLN A 23 -18.68 9.03 -3.33
CA GLN A 23 -17.91 9.09 -4.56
C GLN A 23 -18.56 10.00 -5.60
N LYS A 24 -19.89 9.90 -5.80
CA LYS A 24 -20.63 10.77 -6.72
C LYS A 24 -20.53 12.24 -6.30
N SER A 25 -20.67 12.51 -5.00
CA SER A 25 -20.57 13.86 -4.44
C SER A 25 -19.16 14.43 -4.63
N LEU A 26 -18.12 13.62 -4.41
CA LEU A 26 -16.72 13.98 -4.64
C LEU A 26 -16.46 14.32 -6.11
N LEU A 27 -16.97 13.53 -7.07
CA LEU A 27 -16.77 13.79 -8.50
C LEU A 27 -17.41 15.12 -8.94
N ALA A 28 -18.59 15.45 -8.42
CA ALA A 28 -19.23 16.74 -8.65
C ALA A 28 -18.36 17.89 -8.11
N LYS A 29 -17.87 17.77 -6.86
CA LYS A 29 -16.96 18.76 -6.26
C LYS A 29 -15.65 18.89 -7.01
N ARG A 30 -15.07 17.79 -7.51
CA ARG A 30 -13.81 17.81 -8.26
C ARG A 30 -13.90 18.61 -9.56
N THR A 31 -15.09 18.70 -10.14
CA THR A 31 -15.33 19.55 -11.33
C THR A 31 -15.37 21.04 -10.96
N ALA A 32 -15.96 21.38 -9.81
CA ALA A 32 -16.07 22.76 -9.34
C ALA A 32 -14.77 23.28 -8.69
N GLU A 33 -14.10 22.43 -7.90
CA GLU A 33 -13.00 22.75 -7.00
C GLU A 33 -11.85 21.73 -7.17
N PRO A 34 -11.19 21.69 -8.34
CA PRO A 34 -10.18 20.67 -8.66
C PRO A 34 -8.93 20.74 -7.77
N VAL A 35 -8.55 21.93 -7.30
CA VAL A 35 -7.37 22.11 -6.44
C VAL A 35 -7.64 21.60 -5.03
N GLU A 36 -8.80 21.89 -4.46
CA GLU A 36 -9.16 21.49 -3.09
C GLU A 36 -9.39 19.97 -2.98
N THR A 37 -9.80 19.33 -4.07
CA THR A 37 -10.11 17.90 -4.11
C THR A 37 -8.94 17.02 -4.60
N ALA A 38 -7.77 17.61 -4.83
CA ALA A 38 -6.61 16.92 -5.41
C ALA A 38 -6.04 15.81 -4.53
N HIS A 39 -6.23 15.90 -3.20
CA HIS A 39 -5.75 14.93 -2.21
C HIS A 39 -6.88 14.30 -1.38
N PHE A 40 -8.14 14.55 -1.74
CA PHE A 40 -9.29 14.19 -0.92
C PHE A 40 -9.33 12.69 -0.58
N VAL A 41 -9.11 11.81 -1.56
CA VAL A 41 -9.20 10.36 -1.33
C VAL A 41 -7.97 9.86 -0.58
N ASN A 42 -6.78 10.44 -0.84
CA ASN A 42 -5.59 10.16 -0.03
C ASN A 42 -5.82 10.54 1.45
N ASP A 43 -6.43 11.69 1.72
CA ASP A 43 -6.71 12.16 3.08
C ASP A 43 -7.77 11.29 3.75
N TYR A 44 -8.81 10.90 3.02
CA TYR A 44 -9.83 9.95 3.48
C TYR A 44 -9.19 8.64 3.96
N TRP A 45 -8.40 7.96 3.12
CA TRP A 45 -7.75 6.70 3.49
C TRP A 45 -6.66 6.90 4.56
N GLY A 46 -5.94 8.02 4.52
CA GLY A 46 -4.94 8.40 5.52
C GLY A 46 -5.52 8.55 6.92
N GLY A 47 -6.78 8.97 7.05
CA GLY A 47 -7.48 9.07 8.33
C GLY A 47 -7.69 7.75 9.07
N PHE A 48 -7.60 6.60 8.38
CA PHE A 48 -7.80 5.28 8.98
C PHE A 48 -6.52 4.66 9.57
N SER A 49 -5.36 5.27 9.36
CA SER A 49 -4.09 4.72 9.84
C SER A 49 -3.06 5.79 10.14
N LYS A 50 -2.67 5.91 11.42
CA LYS A 50 -1.60 6.83 11.83
C LYS A 50 -0.24 6.23 11.49
N VAL A 51 0.60 6.92 10.74
CA VAL A 51 2.00 6.52 10.53
C VAL A 51 2.81 6.81 11.79
N LEU A 52 3.52 5.80 12.31
CA LEU A 52 4.34 5.86 13.51
C LEU A 52 5.83 5.96 13.20
N ALA A 53 6.29 5.26 12.15
CA ALA A 53 7.67 5.34 11.68
C ALA A 53 7.75 4.98 10.20
N THR A 54 8.76 5.56 9.53
CA THR A 54 9.10 5.26 8.15
C THR A 54 10.46 4.56 8.10
N LEU A 55 10.49 3.39 7.47
CA LEU A 55 11.72 2.70 7.13
C LEU A 55 12.02 3.03 5.66
N GLU A 56 12.84 4.06 5.48
CA GLU A 56 13.23 4.65 4.19
C GLU A 56 13.78 3.63 3.21
N PHE A 57 13.57 3.85 1.90
CA PHE A 57 14.04 2.93 0.88
C PHE A 57 15.53 2.54 1.09
N ASN A 58 15.79 1.24 1.18
CA ASN A 58 17.14 0.71 1.25
C ASN A 58 17.40 -0.18 0.01
N ARG A 59 18.59 0.00 -0.58
CA ARG A 59 18.99 -0.64 -1.84
C ARG A 59 19.14 -2.16 -1.73
N ASP A 60 19.52 -2.66 -0.56
CA ASP A 60 19.73 -4.09 -0.33
C ASP A 60 18.39 -4.82 -0.28
N ARG A 61 17.41 -4.27 0.47
CA ARG A 61 16.06 -4.85 0.56
C ARG A 61 15.14 -4.48 -0.60
N LYS A 62 15.51 -3.46 -1.39
CA LYS A 62 14.76 -2.88 -2.52
C LYS A 62 13.31 -2.56 -2.17
N SER A 63 13.08 -2.07 -0.96
CA SER A 63 11.74 -1.78 -0.45
C SER A 63 11.75 -0.65 0.57
N MET A 64 10.61 0.02 0.67
CA MET A 64 10.28 1.01 1.70
C MET A 64 9.09 0.45 2.50
N SER A 65 9.04 0.77 3.79
CA SER A 65 7.90 0.40 4.61
C SER A 65 7.56 1.46 5.64
N VAL A 66 6.32 1.46 6.11
CA VAL A 66 5.86 2.29 7.21
C VAL A 66 5.24 1.41 8.29
N ILE A 67 5.54 1.71 9.55
CA ILE A 67 4.80 1.18 10.69
C ILE A 67 3.62 2.10 10.90
N THR A 68 2.42 1.53 10.95
CA THR A 68 1.18 2.27 11.16
C THR A 68 0.40 1.72 12.33
N LYS A 69 -0.44 2.57 12.93
CA LYS A 69 -1.50 2.21 13.87
C LYS A 69 -2.84 2.34 13.15
N PRO A 70 -3.42 1.23 12.64
CA PRO A 70 -4.75 1.26 12.05
C PRO A 70 -5.81 1.55 13.12
N SER A 71 -6.76 2.41 12.80
CA SER A 71 -7.91 2.70 13.66
C SER A 71 -8.68 1.42 13.97
N GLY A 72 -8.98 1.19 15.24
CA GLY A 72 -9.70 0.00 15.69
C GLY A 72 -8.87 -1.30 15.79
N LYS A 73 -7.61 -1.32 15.36
CA LYS A 73 -6.72 -2.48 15.58
C LYS A 73 -5.92 -2.37 16.88
N LYS A 74 -5.80 -3.50 17.58
CA LYS A 74 -5.01 -3.60 18.83
C LYS A 74 -3.51 -3.47 18.55
N THR A 75 -3.02 -4.07 17.48
CA THR A 75 -1.61 -4.09 17.11
C THR A 75 -1.29 -3.17 15.93
N ASN A 76 -0.03 -2.74 15.85
CA ASN A 76 0.50 -2.02 14.70
C ASN A 76 0.57 -2.90 13.45
N GLN A 77 0.67 -2.27 12.29
CA GLN A 77 0.81 -2.93 11.00
C GLN A 77 2.01 -2.36 10.25
N LEU A 78 2.76 -3.22 9.58
CA LEU A 78 3.80 -2.83 8.63
C LEU A 78 3.20 -2.84 7.22
N LEU A 79 3.24 -1.71 6.52
CA LEU A 79 2.88 -1.60 5.11
C LEU A 79 4.15 -1.46 4.28
N VAL A 80 4.29 -2.24 3.21
CA VAL A 80 5.53 -2.36 2.44
C VAL A 80 5.25 -2.17 0.97
N LYS A 81 6.09 -1.36 0.29
CA LYS A 81 6.16 -1.29 -1.18
C LYS A 81 7.59 -1.58 -1.62
N GLY A 82 7.77 -2.32 -2.71
CA GLY A 82 9.11 -2.62 -3.21
C GLY A 82 9.16 -3.44 -4.49
N ALA A 83 10.36 -3.88 -4.84
CA ALA A 83 10.59 -4.77 -5.98
C ALA A 83 9.89 -6.12 -5.75
N PRO A 84 9.12 -6.64 -6.73
CA PRO A 84 8.33 -7.87 -6.56
C PRO A 84 9.14 -9.09 -6.09
N GLU A 85 10.29 -9.34 -6.70
CA GLU A 85 11.14 -10.50 -6.41
C GLU A 85 11.63 -10.48 -4.96
N GLY A 86 12.07 -9.31 -4.49
CA GLY A 86 12.56 -9.15 -3.12
C GLY A 86 11.45 -9.20 -2.08
N LEU A 87 10.25 -8.72 -2.41
CA LEU A 87 9.11 -8.77 -1.51
C LEU A 87 8.54 -10.18 -1.38
N LEU A 88 8.33 -10.87 -2.51
CA LEU A 88 7.78 -12.23 -2.53
C LEU A 88 8.65 -13.20 -1.75
N ALA A 89 9.98 -13.08 -1.83
CA ALA A 89 10.92 -13.89 -1.06
C ALA A 89 10.78 -13.75 0.48
N ARG A 90 10.06 -12.72 0.95
CA ARG A 90 9.82 -12.45 2.39
C ARG A 90 8.34 -12.57 2.77
N CYS A 91 7.48 -13.03 1.86
CA CYS A 91 6.07 -13.25 2.10
C CYS A 91 5.80 -14.74 2.28
N ASP A 92 4.98 -15.09 3.26
CA ASP A 92 4.49 -16.44 3.53
C ASP A 92 3.04 -16.64 3.06
N LYS A 93 2.34 -15.54 2.76
CA LYS A 93 0.91 -15.50 2.42
C LYS A 93 0.63 -14.55 1.26
N ILE A 94 -0.51 -14.77 0.61
CA ILE A 94 -1.04 -13.92 -0.47
C ILE A 94 -2.51 -13.57 -0.21
N LEU A 95 -2.87 -12.31 -0.49
CA LEU A 95 -4.25 -11.83 -0.44
C LEU A 95 -4.90 -12.01 -1.82
N LEU A 96 -5.97 -12.77 -1.87
CA LEU A 96 -6.74 -13.05 -3.08
C LEU A 96 -7.80 -11.97 -3.33
N ALA A 97 -8.33 -11.94 -4.55
CA ALA A 97 -9.36 -10.98 -4.97
C ALA A 97 -10.68 -11.10 -4.18
N ASP A 98 -10.96 -12.27 -3.61
CA ASP A 98 -12.12 -12.49 -2.73
C ASP A 98 -11.87 -12.05 -1.27
N GLY A 99 -10.70 -11.44 -1.01
CA GLY A 99 -10.30 -10.95 0.31
C GLY A 99 -9.69 -12.03 1.21
N LYS A 100 -9.57 -13.29 0.75
CA LYS A 100 -8.96 -14.35 1.56
C LYS A 100 -7.45 -14.28 1.55
N VAL A 101 -6.87 -14.53 2.72
CA VAL A 101 -5.42 -14.69 2.88
C VAL A 101 -5.11 -16.19 2.91
N VAL A 102 -4.33 -16.66 1.95
CA VAL A 102 -3.89 -18.06 1.84
C VAL A 102 -2.38 -18.15 1.86
N ASN A 103 -1.82 -19.35 2.09
CA ASN A 103 -0.38 -19.56 2.03
C ASN A 103 0.13 -19.29 0.61
N LEU A 104 1.27 -18.59 0.52
CA LEU A 104 1.94 -18.37 -0.74
C LEU A 104 2.69 -19.65 -1.12
N ASP A 105 2.15 -20.39 -2.09
CA ASP A 105 2.81 -21.55 -2.67
C ASP A 105 3.64 -21.18 -3.91
N LYS A 106 4.42 -22.15 -4.40
CA LYS A 106 5.28 -21.96 -5.57
C LYS A 106 4.47 -21.58 -6.81
N SER A 107 3.30 -22.19 -7.02
CA SER A 107 2.44 -21.89 -8.17
C SER A 107 1.97 -20.43 -8.17
N SER A 108 1.54 -19.94 -7.01
CA SER A 108 1.09 -18.55 -6.83
C SER A 108 2.26 -17.58 -6.99
N MET A 109 3.44 -17.92 -6.46
CA MET A 109 4.65 -17.12 -6.62
C MET A 109 5.04 -17.00 -8.11
N ASP A 110 5.08 -18.13 -8.82
CA ASP A 110 5.42 -18.17 -10.25
C ASP A 110 4.40 -17.39 -11.09
N ALA A 111 3.11 -17.45 -10.75
CA ALA A 111 2.07 -16.67 -11.41
C ALA A 111 2.26 -15.15 -11.24
N VAL A 112 2.62 -14.69 -10.04
CA VAL A 112 2.92 -13.27 -9.79
C VAL A 112 4.16 -12.82 -10.56
N LEU A 113 5.23 -13.62 -10.55
CA LEU A 113 6.46 -13.33 -11.30
C LEU A 113 6.22 -13.28 -12.80
N MET A 114 5.39 -14.18 -13.34
CA MET A 114 4.99 -14.15 -14.75
C MET A 114 4.27 -12.84 -15.12
N GLN A 115 3.34 -12.36 -14.27
CA GLN A 115 2.68 -11.07 -14.51
C GLN A 115 3.65 -9.90 -14.41
N GLN A 116 4.58 -9.95 -13.45
CA GLN A 116 5.64 -8.95 -13.34
C GLN A 116 6.49 -8.89 -14.61
N HIS A 117 6.95 -10.03 -15.14
CA HIS A 117 7.71 -10.08 -16.39
C HIS A 117 6.91 -9.54 -17.58
N ARG A 118 5.62 -9.90 -17.68
CA ARG A 118 4.74 -9.40 -18.75
C ARG A 118 4.57 -7.88 -18.71
N MET A 119 4.41 -7.30 -17.52
CA MET A 119 4.31 -5.85 -17.36
C MET A 119 5.66 -5.16 -17.62
N ALA A 120 6.75 -5.73 -17.12
CA ALA A 120 8.11 -5.22 -17.35
C ALA A 120 8.47 -5.23 -18.85
N GLY A 121 8.04 -6.24 -19.61
CA GLY A 121 8.19 -6.30 -21.07
C GLY A 121 7.48 -5.17 -21.83
N ARG A 122 6.56 -4.46 -21.17
CA ARG A 122 5.90 -3.24 -21.67
C ARG A 122 6.53 -1.96 -21.11
N ALA A 123 7.75 -2.05 -20.58
CA ALA A 123 8.47 -0.97 -19.89
C ALA A 123 7.73 -0.38 -18.67
N LEU A 124 6.82 -1.14 -18.05
CA LEU A 124 6.16 -0.71 -16.82
C LEU A 124 7.08 -0.96 -15.62
N ARG A 125 7.19 0.05 -14.75
CA ARG A 125 7.81 -0.13 -13.44
C ARG A 125 6.82 -0.83 -12.51
N VAL A 126 7.09 -2.09 -12.18
CA VAL A 126 6.22 -2.92 -11.33
C VAL A 126 6.64 -2.77 -9.86
N LEU A 127 5.66 -2.58 -8.98
CA LEU A 127 5.83 -2.61 -7.54
C LEU A 127 4.94 -3.69 -6.95
N ALA A 128 5.47 -4.45 -5.99
CA ALA A 128 4.67 -5.27 -5.10
C ALA A 128 4.30 -4.49 -3.85
N LEU A 129 3.10 -4.76 -3.34
CA LEU A 129 2.59 -4.24 -2.07
C LEU A 129 2.36 -5.43 -1.14
N ALA A 130 2.75 -5.28 0.12
CA ALA A 130 2.54 -6.30 1.15
C ALA A 130 2.23 -5.63 2.50
N TYR A 131 1.61 -6.37 3.40
CA TYR A 131 1.40 -5.93 4.77
C TYR A 131 1.68 -7.05 5.76
N LYS A 132 1.96 -6.68 7.01
CA LYS A 132 2.13 -7.61 8.13
C LYS A 132 1.60 -6.99 9.41
N ASP A 133 0.71 -7.67 10.10
CA ASP A 133 0.34 -7.29 11.46
C ASP A 133 1.53 -7.59 12.40
N LEU A 134 1.93 -6.60 13.19
CA LEU A 134 3.11 -6.65 14.05
C LEU A 134 2.75 -7.17 15.45
N SER A 135 3.72 -7.79 16.10
CA SER A 135 3.61 -8.34 17.46
C SER A 135 4.84 -7.97 18.29
N GLY A 136 4.79 -8.20 19.60
CA GLY A 136 5.86 -7.81 20.53
C GLY A 136 6.04 -6.30 20.57
N ASP A 137 7.28 -5.85 20.77
CA ASP A 137 7.64 -4.43 20.93
C ASP A 137 7.14 -3.57 19.76
N LEU A 138 7.28 -4.06 18.53
CA LEU A 138 6.81 -3.35 17.34
C LEU A 138 5.29 -3.31 17.22
N GLY A 139 4.58 -4.26 17.85
CA GLY A 139 3.12 -4.29 17.89
C GLY A 139 2.52 -3.20 18.79
N SER A 140 3.25 -2.76 19.81
CA SER A 140 2.88 -1.70 20.75
C SER A 140 3.69 -0.41 20.60
N TYR A 141 4.64 -0.37 19.68
CA TYR A 141 5.45 0.82 19.36
C TYR A 141 4.57 2.06 19.16
N ASP A 142 4.98 3.19 19.72
CA ASP A 142 4.19 4.44 19.76
C ASP A 142 4.75 5.57 18.87
N GLY A 143 5.89 5.34 18.20
CA GLY A 143 6.57 6.34 17.38
C GLY A 143 7.72 7.06 18.08
N THR A 144 8.02 6.75 19.35
CA THR A 144 9.16 7.35 20.04
C THR A 144 10.49 6.82 19.47
N PRO A 145 11.48 7.68 19.19
CA PRO A 145 12.84 7.21 18.90
C PRO A 145 13.39 6.47 20.13
N ALA A 146 14.08 5.36 19.91
CA ALA A 146 14.84 4.67 20.95
C ALA A 146 16.04 5.51 21.43
#